data_AF-A0A962AUP8-F1
#
_entry.id   AF-A0A962AUP8-F1
#
_cell.length_a   1.000
_cell.length_b   1.000
_cell.length_c   1.000
_cell.angle_alpha   90.00
_cell.angle_beta   90.00
_cell.angle_gamma   90.00
#
_symmetry.space_group_name_H-M   'P 1'
#
loop_
_entity.id
_entity.type
_entity.pdbx_description
1 polymer ?
#
loop_
_entity_poly.entity_id
_entity_poly.type
_entity_poly.pdbx_seq_one_letter_code
_entity_poly.pdbx_strand_id
1 'polypeptide(L)'
;MTMLIEKNLSFFFACDEPQQGNVGTPPKFWADRFCGPLSFELEDRKLDRRELRKLCADPATSELAIYVNVMAWGDQGRGVQRRHAASAWARHRDACRIIRKLRTGGLTAAAAYDEFRTADILGLGPSFFTKLIAFAHPGNDRLIMDQWTGKSVNILTRQGLVSFAGTSPSRKNCGQDYGKFCDVIGTVAAIATTRGLSNFDTPWKVEERMFSHGGRKKGPWRQYVIDNWPLDCR
;
A
#
# COMPACT_ATOMS: atom_id res chain seq x y z
N MET A 1 -21.06 -11.49 2.33
CA MET A 1 -20.67 -10.31 3.13
C MET A 1 -19.68 -10.78 4.18
N THR A 2 -18.46 -10.23 4.22
CA THR A 2 -17.44 -10.66 5.20
C THR A 2 -17.79 -10.15 6.59
N MET A 3 -17.86 -11.04 7.57
CA MET A 3 -18.19 -10.67 8.96
C MET A 3 -16.99 -10.02 9.63
N LEU A 4 -17.19 -8.84 10.23
CA LEU A 4 -16.20 -8.15 11.05
C LEU A 4 -16.39 -8.53 12.53
N ILE A 5 -15.29 -8.70 13.24
CA ILE A 5 -15.28 -9.04 14.65
C ILE A 5 -15.41 -7.76 15.47
N GLU A 6 -16.57 -7.57 16.11
CA GLU A 6 -16.90 -6.32 16.81
C GLU A 6 -15.83 -5.91 17.83
N LYS A 7 -15.32 -6.85 18.64
CA LYS A 7 -14.24 -6.56 19.60
C LYS A 7 -13.02 -5.89 18.95
N ASN A 8 -12.59 -6.41 17.80
CA ASN A 8 -11.40 -5.92 17.11
C ASN A 8 -11.71 -4.56 16.44
N LEU A 9 -12.92 -4.42 15.91
CA LEU A 9 -13.40 -3.21 15.27
C LEU A 9 -13.57 -2.06 16.27
N SER A 10 -14.17 -2.31 17.44
CA SER A 10 -14.31 -1.32 18.50
C SER A 10 -12.94 -0.84 18.98
N PHE A 11 -11.98 -1.75 19.17
CA PHE A 11 -10.61 -1.38 19.55
C PHE A 11 -9.94 -0.53 18.47
N PHE A 12 -10.06 -0.91 17.19
CA PHE A 12 -9.54 -0.13 16.08
C PHE A 12 -10.09 1.30 16.06
N PHE A 13 -11.41 1.47 16.23
CA PHE A 13 -12.03 2.79 16.26
C PHE A 13 -11.65 3.64 17.49
N ALA A 14 -11.31 3.00 18.61
CA ALA A 14 -10.84 3.68 19.81
C ALA A 14 -9.38 4.16 19.73
N CYS A 15 -8.62 3.73 18.70
CA CYS A 15 -7.24 4.17 18.52
C CYS A 15 -7.19 5.60 17.97
N ASP A 16 -6.78 6.55 18.81
CA ASP A 16 -6.49 7.92 18.39
C ASP A 16 -5.07 8.00 17.83
N GLU A 17 -4.95 7.76 16.52
CA GLU A 17 -3.67 7.88 15.82
C GLU A 17 -3.71 8.96 14.74
N PRO A 18 -2.70 9.85 14.70
CA PRO A 18 -2.61 10.90 13.69
C PRO A 18 -2.35 10.31 12.30
N GLN A 19 -2.63 11.11 11.27
CA GLN A 19 -2.29 10.76 9.89
C GLN A 19 -0.81 10.46 9.72
N GLN A 20 -0.52 9.61 8.73
CA GLN A 20 0.83 9.22 8.39
C GLN A 20 1.55 10.45 7.80
N GLY A 21 2.55 10.97 8.53
CA GLY A 21 3.37 12.09 8.06
C GLY A 21 4.32 11.71 6.92
N ASN A 22 5.40 12.48 6.77
CA ASN A 22 6.42 12.23 5.74
C ASN A 22 7.12 10.88 5.95
N VAL A 23 6.88 9.93 5.06
CA VAL A 23 7.51 8.60 5.07
C VAL A 23 8.48 8.44 3.90
N GLY A 24 9.30 7.38 3.95
CA GLY A 24 10.24 7.07 2.89
C GLY A 24 11.47 7.97 2.83
N THR A 25 12.02 8.07 1.63
CA THR A 25 13.21 8.87 1.28
C THR A 25 12.88 9.88 0.19
N PRO A 26 13.66 10.98 0.07
CA PRO A 26 13.53 11.89 -1.07
C PRO A 26 13.62 11.14 -2.42
N PRO A 27 12.76 11.45 -3.40
CA PRO A 27 12.80 10.85 -4.72
C PRO A 27 14.17 10.98 -5.39
N LYS A 28 14.81 12.15 -5.32
CA LYS A 28 16.15 12.37 -5.88
C LYS A 28 17.19 11.42 -5.26
N PHE A 29 17.26 11.37 -3.94
CA PHE A 29 18.16 10.46 -3.21
C PHE A 29 17.95 8.98 -3.60
N TRP A 30 16.70 8.54 -3.74
CA TRP A 30 16.40 7.17 -4.16
C TRP A 30 16.86 6.91 -5.60
N ALA A 31 16.59 7.85 -6.52
CA ALA A 31 16.97 7.72 -7.92
C ALA A 31 18.49 7.71 -8.12
N ASP A 32 19.23 8.59 -7.44
CA ASP A 32 20.70 8.64 -7.51
C ASP A 32 21.32 7.30 -7.08
N ARG A 33 20.63 6.56 -6.18
CA ARG A 33 21.09 5.27 -5.68
C ARG A 33 20.82 4.09 -6.63
N PHE A 34 19.76 4.14 -7.43
CA PHE A 34 19.25 2.98 -8.16
C PHE A 34 19.06 3.18 -9.67
N CYS A 35 18.77 4.40 -10.12
CA CYS A 35 18.31 4.68 -11.46
C CYS A 35 19.41 5.13 -12.43
N GLY A 36 20.43 5.83 -11.91
CA GLY A 36 21.31 6.65 -12.74
C GLY A 36 20.61 7.93 -13.22
N PRO A 37 21.18 8.63 -14.22
CA PRO A 37 20.62 9.89 -14.72
C PRO A 37 19.21 9.70 -15.30
N LEU A 38 18.28 10.58 -14.90
CA LEU A 38 16.91 10.63 -15.43
C LEU A 38 16.72 11.92 -16.22
N SER A 39 15.79 11.90 -17.17
CA SER A 39 15.50 13.04 -18.06
C SER A 39 14.54 14.08 -17.45
N PHE A 40 14.26 13.98 -16.15
CA PHE A 40 13.34 14.86 -15.43
C PHE A 40 13.86 15.09 -14.01
N GLU A 41 13.53 16.26 -13.47
CA GLU A 41 13.91 16.65 -12.12
C GLU A 41 13.07 15.92 -11.07
N LEU A 42 13.69 15.65 -9.93
CA LEU A 42 13.09 14.99 -8.78
C LEU A 42 13.25 15.85 -7.54
N GLU A 43 12.22 15.84 -6.69
CA GLU A 43 12.24 16.52 -5.40
C GLU A 43 13.35 15.95 -4.50
N ASP A 44 14.09 16.85 -3.86
CA ASP A 44 15.14 16.51 -2.90
C ASP A 44 14.64 16.48 -1.45
N ARG A 45 13.32 16.63 -1.28
CA ARG A 45 12.60 16.44 -0.03
C ARG A 45 11.71 15.20 -0.09
N LYS A 46 11.29 14.72 1.09
CA LYS A 46 10.27 13.68 1.16
C LYS A 46 8.93 14.23 0.73
N LEU A 47 8.16 13.40 0.04
CA LEU A 47 6.76 13.66 -0.27
C LEU A 47 5.88 13.02 0.79
N ASP A 48 4.86 13.75 1.25
CA ASP A 48 3.77 13.13 1.98
C ASP A 48 2.85 12.34 1.02
N ARG A 49 1.89 11.60 1.59
CA ARG A 49 0.97 10.79 0.79
C ARG A 49 0.07 11.63 -0.13
N ARG A 50 -0.37 12.80 0.31
CA ARG A 50 -1.26 13.71 -0.45
C ARG A 50 -0.51 14.35 -1.61
N GLU A 51 0.72 14.78 -1.39
CA GLU A 51 1.63 15.31 -2.42
C GLU A 51 1.90 14.25 -3.49
N LEU A 52 2.23 13.02 -3.08
CA LEU A 52 2.44 11.92 -4.02
C LEU A 52 1.17 11.59 -4.82
N ARG A 53 -0.01 11.61 -4.19
CA ARG A 53 -1.28 11.45 -4.89
C ARG A 53 -1.51 12.54 -5.94
N LYS A 54 -1.26 13.81 -5.61
CA LYS A 54 -1.39 14.92 -6.56
C LYS A 54 -0.44 14.75 -7.75
N LEU A 55 0.82 14.43 -7.49
CA LEU A 55 1.82 14.16 -8.53
C LEU A 55 1.40 13.01 -9.44
N CYS A 56 0.91 11.91 -8.86
CA CYS A 56 0.47 10.76 -9.65
C CYS A 56 -0.88 10.98 -10.34
N ALA A 57 -1.73 11.88 -9.89
CA ALA A 57 -3.00 12.19 -10.56
C ALA A 57 -2.81 13.09 -11.79
N ASP A 58 -1.72 13.85 -11.86
CA ASP A 58 -1.41 14.72 -12.99
C ASP A 58 -1.18 13.90 -14.27
N PRO A 59 -1.96 14.11 -15.35
CA PRO A 59 -1.77 13.45 -16.65
C PRO A 59 -0.38 13.70 -17.27
N ALA A 60 0.28 14.82 -16.96
CA ALA A 60 1.61 15.15 -17.47
C ALA A 60 2.73 14.33 -16.81
N THR A 61 2.47 13.74 -15.65
CA THR A 61 3.46 12.90 -14.96
C THR A 61 3.65 11.58 -15.71
N SER A 62 4.89 11.34 -16.17
CA SER A 62 5.25 10.09 -16.85
C SER A 62 5.16 8.86 -15.92
N GLU A 63 4.97 7.68 -16.49
CA GLU A 63 4.91 6.44 -15.71
C GLU A 63 6.22 6.14 -14.99
N LEU A 64 7.35 6.55 -15.58
CA LEU A 64 8.66 6.43 -14.95
C LEU A 64 8.78 7.35 -13.72
N ALA A 65 8.29 8.59 -13.82
CA ALA A 65 8.26 9.50 -12.69
C ALA A 65 7.35 8.97 -11.56
N ILE A 66 6.18 8.40 -11.90
CA ILE A 66 5.30 7.73 -10.91
C ILE A 66 6.03 6.57 -10.24
N TYR A 67 6.65 5.69 -11.02
CA TYR A 67 7.39 4.54 -10.48
C TYR A 67 8.45 4.99 -9.47
N VAL A 68 9.32 5.92 -9.86
CA VAL A 68 10.42 6.40 -9.02
C VAL A 68 9.90 7.06 -7.73
N ASN A 69 8.92 7.96 -7.83
CA ASN A 69 8.36 8.63 -6.67
C ASN A 69 7.67 7.65 -5.70
N VAL A 70 6.94 6.65 -6.23
CA VAL A 70 6.29 5.64 -5.39
C VAL A 70 7.30 4.69 -4.73
N MET A 71 8.38 4.29 -5.43
CA MET A 71 9.41 3.46 -4.82
C MET A 71 10.19 4.20 -3.73
N ALA A 72 10.46 5.49 -3.93
CA ALA A 72 11.10 6.35 -2.93
C ALA A 72 10.22 6.56 -1.69
N TRP A 73 8.93 6.84 -1.89
CA TRP A 73 7.94 6.98 -0.80
C TRP A 73 7.77 5.68 -0.02
N GLY A 74 7.75 4.55 -0.73
CA GLY A 74 7.70 3.21 -0.15
C GLY A 74 9.01 2.73 0.45
N ASP A 75 10.09 3.52 0.39
CA ASP A 75 11.40 3.22 0.95
C ASP A 75 12.02 1.93 0.40
N GLN A 76 11.77 1.64 -0.88
CA GLN A 76 12.23 0.40 -1.51
C GLN A 76 13.76 0.31 -1.46
N GLY A 77 14.27 -0.84 -1.03
CA GLY A 77 15.71 -1.08 -1.03
C GLY A 77 16.45 -0.61 0.24
N ARG A 78 15.73 -0.26 1.31
CA ARG A 78 16.36 -0.01 2.62
C ARG A 78 17.02 -1.29 3.17
N GLY A 79 18.23 -1.13 3.72
CA GLY A 79 18.98 -2.20 4.38
C GLY A 79 19.23 -3.40 3.47
N VAL A 80 18.92 -4.60 3.97
CA VAL A 80 19.11 -5.87 3.26
C VAL A 80 18.29 -6.00 1.97
N GLN A 81 17.32 -5.11 1.75
CA GLN A 81 16.46 -5.13 0.57
C GLN A 81 17.04 -4.40 -0.64
N ARG A 82 18.26 -3.82 -0.55
CA ARG A 82 18.89 -3.05 -1.64
C ARG A 82 18.88 -3.79 -2.98
N ARG A 83 19.18 -5.09 -2.95
CA ARG A 83 19.14 -5.96 -4.14
C ARG A 83 17.76 -6.03 -4.80
N HIS A 84 16.69 -5.96 -4.00
CA HIS A 84 15.32 -5.99 -4.53
C HIS A 84 14.99 -4.71 -5.32
N ALA A 85 15.41 -3.54 -4.84
CA ALA A 85 15.25 -2.29 -5.58
C ALA A 85 16.05 -2.32 -6.90
N ALA A 86 17.29 -2.79 -6.88
CA ALA A 86 18.11 -2.91 -8.10
C ALA A 86 17.51 -3.91 -9.11
N SER A 87 17.06 -5.09 -8.65
CA SER A 87 16.39 -6.07 -9.52
C SER A 87 15.07 -5.54 -10.09
N ALA A 88 14.29 -4.82 -9.28
CA ALA A 88 13.04 -4.23 -9.74
C ALA A 88 13.30 -3.14 -10.78
N TRP A 89 14.33 -2.30 -10.53
CA TRP A 89 14.77 -1.28 -11.47
C TRP A 89 15.22 -1.86 -12.82
N ALA A 90 15.94 -2.99 -12.84
CA ALA A 90 16.33 -3.65 -14.09
C ALA A 90 15.13 -4.04 -14.97
N ARG A 91 13.94 -4.14 -14.38
CA ARG A 91 12.66 -4.50 -15.02
C ARG A 91 11.62 -3.37 -14.94
N HIS A 92 12.02 -2.13 -14.67
CA HIS A 92 11.10 -1.00 -14.44
C HIS A 92 10.17 -0.72 -15.64
N ARG A 93 10.62 -1.02 -16.86
CA ARG A 93 9.82 -0.83 -18.09
C ARG A 93 8.53 -1.67 -18.06
N ASP A 94 8.58 -2.87 -17.49
CA ASP A 94 7.39 -3.72 -17.33
C ASP A 94 6.41 -3.10 -16.34
N ALA A 95 6.91 -2.54 -15.24
CA ALA A 95 6.08 -1.78 -14.30
C ALA A 95 5.45 -0.55 -14.97
N CYS A 96 6.23 0.22 -15.73
CA CYS A 96 5.75 1.40 -16.46
C CYS A 96 4.65 1.05 -17.47
N ARG A 97 4.77 -0.09 -18.17
CA ARG A 97 3.72 -0.58 -19.07
C ARG A 97 2.40 -0.84 -18.33
N ILE A 98 2.45 -1.47 -17.15
CA ILE A 98 1.26 -1.75 -16.34
C ILE A 98 0.66 -0.45 -15.78
N ILE A 99 1.51 0.46 -15.28
CA ILE A 99 1.10 1.79 -14.81
C ILE A 99 0.37 2.55 -15.92
N ARG A 100 0.89 2.55 -17.14
CA ARG A 100 0.26 3.20 -18.29
C ARG A 100 -1.15 2.67 -18.54
N LYS A 101 -1.28 1.34 -18.67
CA LYS A 101 -2.60 0.70 -18.87
C LYS A 101 -3.59 1.05 -17.77
N LEU A 102 -3.12 1.09 -16.52
CA LEU A 102 -3.95 1.45 -15.36
C LEU A 102 -4.43 2.91 -15.43
N ARG A 103 -3.53 3.84 -15.79
CA ARG A 103 -3.85 5.27 -15.91
C ARG A 103 -4.83 5.57 -17.03
N THR A 104 -4.70 4.88 -18.15
CA THR A 104 -5.56 5.06 -19.32
C THR A 104 -6.88 4.29 -19.24
N GLY A 105 -7.22 3.73 -18.06
CA GLY A 105 -8.46 2.97 -17.86
C GLY A 105 -8.48 1.59 -18.51
N GLY A 106 -7.36 1.11 -19.04
CA GLY A 106 -7.24 -0.21 -19.70
C GLY A 106 -7.15 -1.38 -18.72
N LEU A 107 -7.04 -1.12 -17.42
CA LEU A 107 -7.03 -2.13 -16.36
C LEU A 107 -7.87 -1.69 -15.16
N THR A 108 -8.62 -2.63 -14.60
CA THR A 108 -9.12 -2.51 -13.24
C THR A 108 -7.96 -2.70 -12.25
N ALA A 109 -8.15 -2.29 -11.00
CA ALA A 109 -7.13 -2.49 -9.97
C ALA A 109 -6.84 -3.97 -9.67
N ALA A 110 -7.86 -4.83 -9.72
CA ALA A 110 -7.70 -6.28 -9.61
C ALA A 110 -6.91 -6.85 -10.81
N ALA A 111 -7.24 -6.44 -12.04
CA ALA A 111 -6.51 -6.89 -13.22
C ALA A 111 -5.05 -6.41 -13.22
N ALA A 112 -4.79 -5.17 -12.77
CA ALA A 112 -3.44 -4.66 -12.60
C ALA A 112 -2.64 -5.43 -11.54
N TYR A 113 -3.29 -5.83 -10.43
CA TYR A 113 -2.67 -6.70 -9.44
C TYR A 113 -2.18 -8.01 -10.09
N ASP A 114 -3.05 -8.67 -10.88
CA ASP A 114 -2.67 -9.90 -11.57
C ASP A 114 -1.60 -9.69 -12.65
N GLU A 115 -1.62 -8.58 -13.39
CA GLU A 115 -0.53 -8.24 -14.32
C GLU A 115 0.80 -8.06 -13.58
N PHE A 116 0.84 -7.34 -12.45
CA PHE A 116 2.08 -7.19 -11.67
C PHE A 116 2.55 -8.51 -11.05
N ARG A 117 1.61 -9.34 -10.59
CA ARG A 117 1.90 -10.66 -10.03
C ARG A 117 2.52 -11.59 -11.07
N THR A 118 2.05 -11.54 -12.31
CA THR A 118 2.47 -12.43 -13.41
C THR A 118 3.65 -11.91 -14.23
N ALA A 119 3.90 -10.60 -14.26
CA ALA A 119 5.05 -10.00 -14.96
C ALA A 119 6.43 -10.36 -14.36
N ASP A 120 6.44 -11.02 -13.20
CA ASP A 120 7.62 -11.48 -12.46
C ASP A 120 8.75 -10.44 -12.40
N ILE A 121 8.39 -9.22 -11.99
CA ILE A 121 9.34 -8.14 -11.74
C ILE A 121 10.07 -8.47 -10.42
N LEU A 122 11.24 -9.10 -10.54
CA LEU A 122 12.04 -9.54 -9.40
C LEU A 122 12.31 -8.36 -8.45
N GLY A 123 12.09 -8.56 -7.15
CA GLY A 123 12.26 -7.51 -6.14
C GLY A 123 11.05 -6.55 -5.98
N LEU A 124 10.02 -6.66 -6.83
CA LEU A 124 8.76 -5.92 -6.70
C LEU A 124 7.65 -6.83 -6.18
N GLY A 125 7.52 -6.94 -4.85
CA GLY A 125 6.50 -7.75 -4.20
C GLY A 125 5.16 -7.02 -4.01
N PRO A 126 4.16 -7.69 -3.40
CA PRO A 126 2.81 -7.16 -3.36
C PRO A 126 2.64 -5.81 -2.69
N SER A 127 3.37 -5.58 -1.60
CA SER A 127 3.34 -4.31 -0.88
C SER A 127 3.78 -3.12 -1.74
N PHE A 128 4.57 -3.32 -2.79
CA PHE A 128 5.01 -2.26 -3.71
C PHE A 128 4.10 -2.14 -4.93
N PHE A 129 3.68 -3.25 -5.55
CA PHE A 129 2.74 -3.11 -6.67
C PHE A 129 1.39 -2.53 -6.23
N THR A 130 0.95 -2.74 -4.98
CA THR A 130 -0.31 -2.12 -4.53
C THR A 130 -0.12 -0.64 -4.24
N LYS A 131 1.10 -0.18 -3.93
CA LYS A 131 1.42 1.25 -3.91
C LYS A 131 1.28 1.84 -5.31
N LEU A 132 1.87 1.19 -6.31
CA LEU A 132 1.75 1.63 -7.71
C LEU A 132 0.26 1.68 -8.12
N ILE A 133 -0.52 0.65 -7.79
CA ILE A 133 -1.96 0.65 -8.08
C ILE A 133 -2.68 1.77 -7.31
N ALA A 134 -2.39 1.95 -6.02
CA ALA A 134 -3.04 2.93 -5.16
C ALA A 134 -2.79 4.39 -5.58
N PHE A 135 -1.62 4.67 -6.17
CA PHE A 135 -1.25 6.02 -6.60
C PHE A 135 -1.51 6.28 -8.09
N ALA A 136 -1.38 5.28 -8.96
CA ALA A 136 -1.51 5.46 -10.41
C ALA A 136 -2.93 5.25 -10.95
N HIS A 137 -3.81 4.55 -10.22
CA HIS A 137 -5.20 4.38 -10.64
C HIS A 137 -5.95 5.73 -10.55
N PRO A 138 -6.77 6.10 -11.55
CA PRO A 138 -7.45 7.40 -11.58
C PRO A 138 -8.52 7.57 -10.50
N GLY A 139 -9.10 6.47 -10.01
CA GLY A 139 -9.99 6.43 -8.84
C GLY A 139 -9.23 6.43 -7.50
N ASN A 140 -9.81 7.08 -6.48
CA ASN A 140 -9.21 7.31 -5.16
C ASN A 140 -9.41 6.18 -4.13
N ASP A 141 -10.05 5.08 -4.53
CA ASP A 141 -10.49 3.96 -3.67
C ASP A 141 -9.56 2.75 -3.75
N ARG A 142 -8.33 2.93 -4.26
CA ARG A 142 -7.31 1.89 -4.32
C ARG A 142 -6.38 1.98 -3.13
N LEU A 143 -6.21 0.85 -2.44
CA LEU A 143 -5.62 0.78 -1.11
C LEU A 143 -4.31 0.01 -1.13
N ILE A 144 -3.41 0.29 -0.19
CA ILE A 144 -2.11 -0.39 -0.16
C ILE A 144 -2.26 -1.63 0.73
N MET A 145 -2.03 -2.81 0.15
CA MET A 145 -1.93 -4.06 0.88
C MET A 145 -0.47 -4.29 1.30
N ASP A 146 -0.12 -3.84 2.50
CA ASP A 146 1.19 -4.08 3.09
C ASP A 146 1.09 -5.04 4.29
N GLN A 147 2.20 -5.20 5.02
CA GLN A 147 2.22 -6.10 6.15
C GLN A 147 1.28 -5.70 7.29
N TRP A 148 0.96 -4.42 7.48
CA TRP A 148 0.13 -3.94 8.58
C TRP A 148 -1.34 -3.91 8.16
N THR A 149 -1.63 -3.40 6.97
CA THR A 149 -3.00 -3.35 6.46
C THR A 149 -3.52 -4.76 6.18
N GLY A 150 -2.70 -5.65 5.62
CA GLY A 150 -3.09 -7.04 5.39
C GLY A 150 -3.34 -7.83 6.68
N LYS A 151 -2.50 -7.64 7.71
CA LYS A 151 -2.71 -8.27 9.03
C LYS A 151 -3.92 -7.70 9.74
N SER A 152 -4.14 -6.39 9.62
CA SER A 152 -5.33 -5.71 10.15
C SER A 152 -6.60 -6.31 9.57
N VAL A 153 -6.65 -6.51 8.25
CA VAL A 153 -7.79 -7.17 7.58
C VAL A 153 -8.00 -8.59 8.10
N ASN A 154 -6.93 -9.39 8.24
CA ASN A 154 -7.07 -10.75 8.78
C ASN A 154 -7.56 -10.75 10.24
N ILE A 155 -7.09 -9.81 11.08
CA ILE A 155 -7.57 -9.66 12.46
C ILE A 155 -9.03 -9.23 12.51
N LEU A 156 -9.40 -8.20 11.77
CA LEU A 156 -10.76 -7.65 11.79
C LEU A 156 -11.79 -8.64 11.30
N THR A 157 -11.41 -9.55 10.40
CA THR A 157 -12.31 -10.57 9.84
C THR A 157 -12.17 -11.94 10.51
N ARG A 158 -11.10 -12.16 11.30
CA ARG A 158 -10.64 -13.48 11.77
C ARG A 158 -10.50 -14.51 10.64
N GLN A 159 -10.14 -14.05 9.45
CA GLN A 159 -9.95 -14.90 8.27
C GLN A 159 -8.55 -14.70 7.70
N GLY A 160 -7.99 -15.76 7.10
CA GLY A 160 -6.74 -15.69 6.35
C GLY A 160 -6.91 -15.09 4.94
N LEU A 161 -7.64 -13.97 4.82
CA LEU A 161 -7.99 -13.36 3.54
C LEU A 161 -6.76 -12.90 2.78
N VAL A 162 -5.84 -12.22 3.44
CA VAL A 162 -4.53 -11.89 2.89
C VAL A 162 -3.54 -12.99 3.26
N SER A 163 -3.00 -13.66 2.26
CA SER A 163 -1.94 -14.66 2.42
C SER A 163 -0.58 -13.98 2.67
N PHE A 164 0.25 -14.58 3.52
CA PHE A 164 1.57 -14.05 3.88
C PHE A 164 2.71 -15.02 3.54
N ALA A 165 3.87 -14.48 3.19
CA ALA A 165 5.14 -15.18 3.10
C ALA A 165 6.09 -14.55 4.14
N GLY A 166 6.25 -15.20 5.28
CA GLY A 166 6.84 -14.57 6.46
C GLY A 166 5.98 -13.41 6.95
N THR A 167 6.53 -12.20 7.00
CA THR A 167 5.82 -11.00 7.48
C THR A 167 5.18 -10.17 6.36
N SER A 168 5.47 -10.44 5.10
CA SER A 168 5.00 -9.66 3.95
C SER A 168 3.86 -10.37 3.21
N PRO A 169 2.93 -9.64 2.57
CA PRO A 169 1.91 -10.26 1.74
C PRO A 169 2.54 -11.11 0.63
N SER A 170 2.00 -12.32 0.44
CA SER A 170 2.52 -13.33 -0.48
C SER A 170 2.13 -13.04 -1.92
N ARG A 171 2.96 -13.46 -2.89
CA ARG A 171 2.60 -13.52 -4.32
C ARG A 171 1.49 -14.55 -4.63
N LYS A 172 1.08 -15.37 -3.66
CA LYS A 172 -0.07 -16.28 -3.79
C LYS A 172 -1.41 -15.55 -3.82
N ASN A 173 -1.49 -14.35 -3.24
CA ASN A 173 -2.68 -13.51 -3.40
C ASN A 173 -2.88 -13.17 -4.88
N CYS A 174 -4.11 -13.04 -5.33
CA CYS A 174 -4.49 -12.65 -6.68
C CYS A 174 -5.31 -11.35 -6.70
N GLY A 175 -5.71 -10.89 -7.90
CA GLY A 175 -6.58 -9.73 -8.03
C GLY A 175 -7.90 -9.85 -7.27
N GLN A 176 -8.45 -11.05 -7.16
CA GLN A 176 -9.66 -11.30 -6.36
C GLN A 176 -9.41 -11.09 -4.86
N ASP A 177 -8.28 -11.56 -4.32
CA ASP A 177 -7.94 -11.39 -2.91
C ASP A 177 -7.68 -9.91 -2.59
N TYR A 178 -7.08 -9.18 -3.53
CA TYR A 178 -6.92 -7.73 -3.42
C TYR A 178 -8.27 -6.99 -3.46
N GLY A 179 -9.21 -7.41 -4.30
CA GLY A 179 -10.58 -6.90 -4.30
C GLY A 179 -11.25 -7.08 -2.94
N LYS A 180 -11.24 -8.32 -2.41
CA LYS A 180 -11.78 -8.63 -1.08
C LYS A 180 -11.11 -7.80 0.04
N PHE A 181 -9.80 -7.59 -0.05
CA PHE A 181 -9.06 -6.72 0.87
C PHE A 181 -9.61 -5.29 0.84
N CYS A 182 -9.82 -4.72 -0.35
CA CYS A 182 -10.42 -3.40 -0.51
C CYS A 182 -11.86 -3.33 0.03
N ASP A 183 -12.68 -4.36 -0.25
CA ASP A 183 -14.07 -4.43 0.19
C ASP A 183 -14.21 -4.46 1.72
N VAL A 184 -13.32 -5.19 2.41
CA VAL A 184 -13.29 -5.21 3.88
C VAL A 184 -13.03 -3.81 4.43
N ILE A 185 -12.04 -3.10 3.89
CA ILE A 185 -11.73 -1.73 4.33
C ILE A 185 -12.87 -0.77 3.99
N GLY A 186 -13.52 -0.93 2.83
CA GLY A 186 -14.74 -0.19 2.48
C GLY A 186 -15.88 -0.43 3.46
N THR A 187 -16.07 -1.67 3.90
CA THR A 187 -17.07 -2.04 4.91
C THR A 187 -16.77 -1.37 6.27
N VAL A 188 -15.50 -1.35 6.69
CA VAL A 188 -15.08 -0.66 7.92
C VAL A 188 -15.38 0.85 7.83
N ALA A 189 -15.09 1.48 6.68
CA ALA A 189 -15.39 2.90 6.47
C ALA A 189 -16.91 3.18 6.51
N ALA A 190 -17.73 2.32 5.89
CA ALA A 190 -19.17 2.45 5.92
C ALA A 190 -19.74 2.37 7.35
N ILE A 191 -19.25 1.42 8.15
CA ILE A 191 -19.65 1.29 9.57
C ILE A 191 -19.23 2.53 10.36
N ALA A 192 -18.02 3.04 10.14
CA ALA A 192 -17.55 4.26 10.78
C ALA A 192 -18.46 5.45 10.47
N THR A 193 -18.87 5.63 9.22
CA THR A 193 -19.82 6.67 8.80
C THR A 193 -21.15 6.53 9.54
N THR A 194 -21.71 5.31 9.64
CA THR A 194 -22.94 5.06 10.41
C THR A 194 -22.78 5.37 11.90
N ARG A 195 -21.56 5.23 12.46
CA ARG A 195 -21.23 5.55 13.86
C ARG A 195 -20.82 7.02 14.08
N GLY A 196 -20.84 7.86 13.04
CA GLY A 196 -20.45 9.27 13.15
C GLY A 196 -18.94 9.50 13.30
N LEU A 197 -18.11 8.52 12.94
CA LEU A 197 -16.65 8.56 13.08
C LEU A 197 -16.01 9.17 11.82
N SER A 198 -16.02 10.50 11.72
CA SER A 198 -15.49 11.26 10.56
C SER A 198 -13.99 11.06 10.29
N ASN A 199 -13.27 10.57 11.29
CA ASN A 199 -11.88 10.16 11.15
C ASN A 199 -11.73 8.86 10.34
N PHE A 200 -12.76 8.02 10.20
CA PHE A 200 -12.72 6.75 9.46
C PHE A 200 -13.70 6.67 8.27
N ASP A 201 -14.35 7.78 7.92
CA ASP A 201 -15.44 7.86 6.93
C ASP A 201 -15.08 7.53 5.47
N THR A 202 -13.80 7.28 5.16
CA THR A 202 -13.35 6.88 3.82
C THR A 202 -12.40 5.69 3.90
N PRO A 203 -12.42 4.78 2.89
CA PRO A 203 -11.53 3.62 2.86
C PRO A 203 -10.05 4.00 2.97
N TRP A 204 -9.65 5.13 2.38
CA TRP A 204 -8.29 5.64 2.47
C TRP A 204 -7.90 6.06 3.89
N LYS A 205 -8.78 6.76 4.62
CA LYS A 205 -8.53 7.13 6.03
C LYS A 205 -8.46 5.90 6.95
N VAL A 206 -9.25 4.86 6.65
CA VAL A 206 -9.19 3.57 7.36
C VAL A 206 -7.86 2.88 7.10
N GLU A 207 -7.48 2.72 5.83
CA GLU A 207 -6.20 2.11 5.44
C GLU A 207 -5.01 2.86 6.04
N GLU A 208 -5.04 4.20 6.04
CA GLU A 208 -3.99 5.01 6.63
C GLU A 208 -3.82 4.72 8.15
N ARG A 209 -4.93 4.59 8.87
CA ARG A 209 -4.91 4.22 10.30
C ARG A 209 -4.48 2.79 10.56
N MET A 210 -4.74 1.88 9.62
CA MET A 210 -4.26 0.50 9.73
C MET A 210 -2.74 0.36 9.66
N PHE A 211 -2.02 1.30 9.02
CA PHE A 211 -0.54 1.29 9.12
C PHE A 211 -0.08 1.51 10.54
N SER A 212 -0.76 2.45 11.22
CA SER A 212 -0.47 2.92 12.57
C SER A 212 0.98 3.40 12.74
N HIS A 213 1.29 4.04 13.86
CA HIS A 213 2.66 4.52 14.11
C HIS A 213 3.65 3.35 14.28
N GLY A 214 4.77 3.40 13.54
CA GLY A 214 5.82 2.39 13.58
C GLY A 214 6.95 2.72 14.56
N GLY A 215 8.12 2.10 14.37
CA GLY A 215 9.32 2.41 15.15
C GLY A 215 9.37 1.75 16.53
N ARG A 216 10.17 2.34 17.45
CA ARG A 216 10.40 1.80 18.79
C ARG A 216 9.13 1.82 19.65
N LYS A 217 8.41 2.96 19.65
CA LYS A 217 7.13 3.14 20.35
C LYS A 217 5.99 3.02 19.33
N LYS A 218 5.40 1.83 19.22
CA LYS A 218 4.36 1.53 18.24
C LYS A 218 3.03 2.17 18.66
N GLY A 219 2.20 2.50 17.67
CA GLY A 219 0.82 2.94 17.92
C GLY A 219 -0.03 1.82 18.52
N PRO A 220 -1.09 2.14 19.29
CA PRO A 220 -1.97 1.16 19.92
C PRO A 220 -2.50 0.11 18.95
N TRP A 221 -2.90 0.51 17.73
CA TRP A 221 -3.43 -0.44 16.76
C TRP A 221 -2.34 -1.41 16.28
N ARG A 222 -1.15 -0.90 15.94
CA ARG A 222 -0.04 -1.76 15.50
C ARG A 222 0.41 -2.71 16.57
N GLN A 223 0.41 -2.28 17.84
CA GLN A 223 0.72 -3.16 18.96
C GLN A 223 -0.35 -4.26 19.09
N TYR A 224 -1.63 -3.89 19.02
CA TYR A 224 -2.73 -4.85 19.00
C TYR A 224 -2.61 -5.87 17.86
N VAL A 225 -2.21 -5.41 16.66
CA VAL A 225 -1.97 -6.31 15.52
C VAL A 225 -0.83 -7.28 15.79
N ILE A 226 0.24 -6.85 16.47
CA ILE A 226 1.35 -7.74 16.86
C ILE A 226 0.90 -8.78 17.88
N ASP A 227 0.13 -8.35 18.88
CA ASP A 227 -0.29 -9.20 19.99
C ASP A 227 -1.33 -10.25 19.57
N ASN A 228 -2.01 -10.03 18.44
CA ASN A 228 -3.10 -10.88 17.94
C ASN A 228 -2.81 -11.49 16.55
N TRP A 229 -1.60 -11.32 15.99
CA TRP A 229 -1.19 -11.94 14.72
C TRP A 229 0.13 -12.73 14.85
N PRO A 230 0.23 -13.97 14.31
CA PRO A 230 -0.80 -14.68 13.56
C PRO A 230 -2.01 -14.97 14.43
N LEU A 231 -3.19 -15.09 13.81
CA LEU A 231 -4.38 -15.47 14.54
C LEU A 231 -4.04 -16.77 15.31
N ASP A 232 -4.20 -16.76 16.62
CA ASP A 232 -4.10 -17.98 17.42
C ASP A 232 -4.97 -19.03 16.72
N CYS A 233 -4.35 -20.06 16.15
CA CYS A 233 -5.06 -21.27 15.77
C CYS A 233 -5.50 -21.92 17.07
N ARG A 234 -6.71 -21.58 17.53
CA ARG A 234 -7.47 -22.39 18.48
C ARG A 234 -8.63 -23.00 17.73
#